data_AF-A0A0R3Q404-F1
#
_entry.id   AF-A0A0R3Q404-F1
#
_cell.length_a   1.000
_cell.length_b   1.000
_cell.length_c   1.000
_cell.angle_alpha   90.00
_cell.angle_beta   90.00
_cell.angle_gamma   90.00
#
_symmetry.space_group_name_H-M   'P 1'
#
loop_
_entity.id
_entity.type
_entity.pdbx_description
1 polymer ?
#
loop_
_entity_poly.entity_id
_entity_poly.type
_entity_poly.pdbx_seq_one_letter_code
_entity_poly.pdbx_strand_id
1 'polypeptide(L)'
;MNITYEPGFTCAEEIRFVKLDSFDFIHFWNKKGELSELDKSLLYKGIRNLDNELIKLVEAKEDDMKIYKVYLKIGHISLLAKDFPRALSAYQKAYNLNKDGFWKVPASYFGLGMVYFHFKAFEM
;
A
#
# COMPACT_ATOMS: atom_id res chain seq x y z
N MET A 1 -30.52 2.37 -6.55
CA MET A 1 -29.72 2.43 -5.31
C MET A 1 -28.62 1.39 -5.47
N ASN A 2 -27.47 1.78 -6.01
CA ASN A 2 -26.37 0.84 -6.23
C ASN A 2 -25.74 0.53 -4.88
N ILE A 3 -26.09 -0.61 -4.32
CA ILE A 3 -25.37 -1.19 -3.19
C ILE A 3 -23.99 -1.54 -3.75
N THR A 4 -23.02 -0.63 -3.61
CA THR A 4 -21.62 -0.96 -3.82
C THR A 4 -21.26 -1.98 -2.75
N TYR A 5 -21.38 -3.27 -3.08
CA TYR A 5 -20.80 -4.34 -2.29
C TYR A 5 -19.32 -4.00 -2.13
N GLU A 6 -18.92 -3.62 -0.92
CA GLU A 6 -17.50 -3.49 -0.61
C GLU A 6 -16.87 -4.85 -0.90
N PRO A 7 -15.83 -4.92 -1.74
CA PRO A 7 -15.36 -6.19 -2.22
C PRO A 7 -14.59 -6.88 -1.09
N GLY A 8 -15.26 -7.84 -0.45
CA GLY A 8 -14.72 -8.59 0.67
C GLY A 8 -13.55 -9.48 0.28
N PHE A 9 -12.61 -9.64 1.21
CA PHE A 9 -11.59 -10.67 1.11
C PHE A 9 -12.18 -12.03 1.43
N THR A 10 -11.74 -13.05 0.69
CA THR A 10 -11.79 -14.43 1.18
C THR A 10 -10.75 -14.61 2.29
N CYS A 11 -10.93 -15.59 3.18
CA CYS A 11 -9.97 -15.88 4.27
C CYS A 11 -8.53 -16.09 3.74
N ALA A 12 -8.38 -16.77 2.60
CA ALA A 12 -7.07 -16.97 1.97
C ALA A 12 -6.46 -15.66 1.43
N GLU A 13 -7.28 -14.80 0.82
CA GLU A 13 -6.85 -13.47 0.36
C GLU A 13 -6.40 -12.60 1.54
N GLU A 14 -7.12 -12.63 2.66
CA GLU A 14 -6.78 -11.85 3.86
C GLU A 14 -5.43 -12.25 4.44
N ILE A 15 -5.21 -13.56 4.66
CA ILE A 15 -3.94 -14.09 5.18
C ILE A 15 -2.78 -13.71 4.25
N ARG A 16 -3.00 -13.78 2.93
CA ARG A 16 -2.00 -13.38 1.94
C ARG A 16 -1.75 -11.88 2.00
N PHE A 17 -2.81 -11.07 2.02
CA PHE A 17 -2.74 -9.61 1.98
C PHE A 17 -2.00 -9.03 3.18
N VAL A 18 -2.25 -9.56 4.38
CA VAL A 18 -1.58 -9.10 5.61
C VAL A 18 -0.06 -9.22 5.49
N LYS A 19 0.43 -10.29 4.85
CA LYS A 19 1.87 -10.56 4.68
C LYS A 19 2.54 -9.71 3.60
N LEU A 20 1.78 -9.12 2.68
CA LEU A 20 2.35 -8.34 1.58
C LEU A 20 3.08 -7.09 2.05
N ASP A 21 4.29 -6.87 1.57
CA ASP A 21 5.02 -5.63 1.77
C ASP A 21 5.80 -5.24 0.51
N SER A 22 6.63 -4.21 0.60
CA SER A 22 7.39 -3.74 -0.56
C SER A 22 8.42 -4.74 -1.07
N PHE A 23 8.92 -5.68 -0.28
CA PHE A 23 9.88 -6.68 -0.74
C PHE A 23 9.27 -7.64 -1.75
N ASP A 24 7.94 -7.77 -1.79
CA ASP A 24 7.25 -8.52 -2.83
C ASP A 24 7.34 -7.84 -4.21
N PHE A 25 7.84 -6.60 -4.31
CA PHE A 25 7.88 -5.83 -5.56
C PHE A 25 8.48 -6.62 -6.74
N ILE A 26 9.57 -7.36 -6.52
CA ILE A 26 10.20 -8.16 -7.58
C ILE A 26 9.25 -9.24 -8.10
N HIS A 27 8.48 -9.90 -7.23
CA HIS A 27 7.49 -10.90 -7.65
C HIS A 27 6.41 -10.28 -8.54
N PHE A 28 5.95 -9.08 -8.18
CA PHE A 28 4.93 -8.33 -8.91
C PHE A 28 5.49 -7.66 -10.19
N TRP A 29 6.81 -7.52 -10.32
CA TRP A 29 7.46 -6.85 -11.45
C TRP A 29 8.14 -7.79 -12.47
N ASN A 30 8.64 -8.96 -12.05
CA ASN A 30 9.49 -9.84 -12.89
C ASN A 30 8.71 -10.69 -13.92
N LYS A 31 7.37 -10.72 -13.87
CA LYS A 31 6.59 -11.33 -14.96
C LYS A 31 6.55 -10.36 -16.16
N LYS A 32 6.88 -10.86 -17.34
CA LYS A 32 7.00 -10.22 -18.68
C LYS A 32 5.81 -9.36 -19.19
N GLY A 33 5.06 -8.68 -18.34
CA GLY A 33 4.15 -7.60 -18.76
C GLY A 33 3.02 -7.31 -17.80
N GLU A 34 2.41 -8.33 -17.18
CA GLU A 34 1.15 -8.12 -16.47
C GLU A 34 1.08 -8.87 -15.13
N LEU A 35 0.61 -8.15 -14.12
CA LEU A 35 0.13 -8.76 -12.87
C LEU A 35 -0.97 -9.78 -13.20
N SER A 36 -1.02 -10.89 -12.47
CA SER A 36 -2.17 -11.80 -12.55
C SER A 36 -3.46 -11.03 -12.21
N GLU A 37 -4.57 -11.32 -12.88
CA GLU A 37 -5.88 -10.73 -12.54
C GLU A 37 -6.26 -10.99 -11.07
N LEU A 38 -5.84 -12.11 -10.51
CA LEU A 38 -5.99 -12.41 -9.08
C LEU A 38 -5.19 -11.44 -8.20
N ASP A 39 -3.98 -11.08 -8.61
CA ASP A 39 -3.14 -10.13 -7.89
C ASP A 39 -3.70 -8.72 -8.02
N LYS A 40 -4.16 -8.32 -9.22
CA LYS A 40 -4.82 -7.02 -9.43
C LYS A 40 -6.07 -6.89 -8.56
N SER A 41 -6.92 -7.91 -8.57
CA SER A 41 -8.12 -7.99 -7.72
C SER A 41 -7.76 -7.89 -6.24
N LEU A 42 -6.78 -8.67 -5.77
CA LEU A 42 -6.36 -8.65 -4.37
C LEU A 42 -5.87 -7.26 -3.93
N LEU A 43 -4.99 -6.63 -4.72
CA LEU A 43 -4.46 -5.30 -4.42
C LEU A 43 -5.57 -4.24 -4.46
N TYR A 44 -6.46 -4.29 -5.44
CA TYR A 44 -7.59 -3.35 -5.55
C TYR A 44 -8.53 -3.43 -4.34
N LYS A 45 -8.93 -4.66 -3.95
CA LYS A 45 -9.73 -4.89 -2.74
C LYS A 45 -9.04 -4.34 -1.50
N GLY A 46 -7.75 -4.63 -1.36
CA GLY A 46 -6.95 -4.19 -0.23
C GLY A 46 -6.83 -2.68 -0.12
N ILE A 47 -6.56 -2.00 -1.23
CA ILE A 47 -6.52 -0.54 -1.27
C ILE A 47 -7.87 0.05 -0.84
N ARG A 48 -8.98 -0.45 -1.38
CA ARG A 48 -10.32 0.02 -1.02
C ARG A 48 -10.63 -0.15 0.47
N ASN A 49 -10.26 -1.30 1.03
CA ASN A 49 -10.46 -1.60 2.44
C ASN A 49 -9.59 -0.71 3.34
N LEU A 50 -8.32 -0.49 2.97
CA LEU A 50 -7.42 0.40 3.68
C LEU A 50 -7.89 1.87 3.63
N ASP A 51 -8.42 2.34 2.50
CA ASP A 51 -8.98 3.69 2.40
C ASP A 51 -10.18 3.88 3.32
N ASN A 52 -11.09 2.90 3.34
CA ASN A 52 -12.25 2.92 4.23
C ASN A 52 -11.83 2.89 5.70
N GLU A 53 -10.82 2.08 6.05
CA GLU A 53 -10.25 2.04 7.40
C GLU A 53 -9.63 3.38 7.76
N LEU A 54 -8.84 3.97 6.86
CA LEU A 54 -8.20 5.27 7.05
C LEU A 54 -9.22 6.38 7.31
N ILE A 55 -10.29 6.45 6.52
CA ILE A 55 -11.37 7.44 6.71
C ILE A 55 -11.97 7.30 8.10
N LYS A 56 -12.33 6.07 8.51
CA LYS A 56 -12.90 5.81 9.84
C LYS A 56 -11.97 6.24 10.97
N LEU A 57 -10.67 5.93 10.87
CA LEU A 57 -9.68 6.30 11.89
C LEU A 57 -9.51 7.83 11.97
N VAL A 58 -9.48 8.52 10.83
CA VAL A 58 -9.33 9.98 10.77
C VAL A 58 -10.58 10.69 11.32
N GLU A 59 -11.78 10.24 10.95
CA GLU A 59 -13.04 10.79 11.46
C GLU A 59 -13.20 10.56 12.98
N ALA A 60 -12.78 9.39 13.45
CA ALA A 60 -12.78 9.05 14.87
C ALA A 60 -11.67 9.76 15.67
N LYS A 61 -10.76 10.49 15.01
CA LYS A 61 -9.58 11.12 15.62
C LYS A 61 -8.77 10.14 16.48
N GLU A 62 -8.58 8.95 15.92
CA GLU A 62 -7.83 7.87 16.55
C GLU A 62 -6.33 8.17 16.63
N ASP A 63 -5.61 7.35 17.38
CA ASP A 63 -4.17 7.48 17.60
C ASP A 63 -3.36 7.51 16.29
N ASP A 64 -2.44 8.47 16.19
CA ASP A 64 -1.55 8.68 15.03
C ASP A 64 -0.77 7.42 14.68
N MET A 65 -0.48 6.56 15.67
CA MET A 65 0.19 5.29 15.45
C MET A 65 -0.67 4.29 14.63
N LYS A 66 -1.99 4.31 14.80
CA LYS A 66 -2.89 3.48 13.97
C LYS A 66 -2.95 4.02 12.55
N ILE A 67 -3.12 5.34 12.41
CA ILE A 67 -3.18 6.03 11.12
C ILE A 67 -1.88 5.83 10.32
N TYR A 68 -0.72 5.90 11.00
CA TYR A 68 0.58 5.59 10.44
C TYR A 68 0.63 4.19 9.82
N LYS A 69 0.15 3.16 10.55
CA LYS A 69 0.23 1.76 10.08
C LYS A 69 -0.58 1.59 8.80
N VAL A 70 -1.75 2.23 8.73
CA VAL A 70 -2.62 2.19 7.55
C VAL A 70 -1.96 2.91 6.37
N TYR A 71 -1.42 4.13 6.55
CA TYR A 71 -0.69 4.81 5.48
C TYR A 71 0.52 4.00 4.99
N LEU A 72 1.27 3.39 5.90
CA LEU A 72 2.42 2.57 5.55
C LEU A 72 2.01 1.38 4.68
N LYS A 73 0.92 0.69 5.08
CA LYS A 73 0.36 -0.42 4.32
C LYS A 73 -0.16 0.04 2.96
N ILE A 74 -0.84 1.19 2.87
CA ILE A 74 -1.25 1.79 1.59
C ILE A 74 -0.03 2.02 0.69
N GLY A 75 1.07 2.55 1.23
CA GLY A 75 2.31 2.73 0.49
C GLY A 75 2.84 1.43 -0.12
N HIS A 76 2.93 0.38 0.71
CA HIS A 76 3.35 -0.95 0.27
C HIS A 76 2.47 -1.50 -0.86
N ILE A 77 1.15 -1.51 -0.66
CA ILE A 77 0.22 -2.10 -1.62
C ILE A 77 0.14 -1.27 -2.91
N SER A 78 0.20 0.07 -2.83
CA SER A 78 0.22 0.94 -4.01
C SER A 78 1.48 0.73 -4.84
N LEU A 79 2.64 0.51 -4.20
CA LEU A 79 3.86 0.15 -4.90
C LEU A 79 3.72 -1.17 -5.66
N LEU A 80 3.16 -2.22 -5.03
CA LEU A 80 2.90 -3.49 -5.70
C LEU A 80 1.89 -3.36 -6.86
N ALA A 81 0.96 -2.41 -6.75
CA ALA A 81 0.00 -2.06 -7.80
C ALA A 81 0.60 -1.18 -8.90
N LYS A 82 1.88 -0.77 -8.78
CA LYS A 82 2.58 0.16 -9.68
C LYS A 82 1.96 1.57 -9.73
N ASP A 83 1.21 1.94 -8.69
CA ASP A 83 0.69 3.31 -8.49
C ASP A 83 1.72 4.12 -7.69
N PHE A 84 2.79 4.52 -8.38
CA PHE A 84 3.92 5.23 -7.78
C PHE A 84 3.56 6.59 -7.16
N PRO A 85 2.71 7.44 -7.78
CA PRO A 85 2.29 8.70 -7.17
C PRO A 85 1.56 8.50 -5.85
N ARG A 86 0.66 7.51 -5.79
CA ARG A 86 -0.06 7.18 -4.56
C ARG A 86 0.86 6.58 -3.51
N ALA A 87 1.76 5.68 -3.90
CA ALA A 87 2.75 5.10 -3.00
C ALA A 87 3.61 6.20 -2.35
N LEU A 88 4.08 7.18 -3.13
CA LEU A 88 4.86 8.31 -2.63
C LEU A 88 4.08 9.11 -1.58
N SER A 89 2.85 9.51 -1.91
CA SER A 89 1.99 10.28 -1.03
C SER A 89 1.73 9.55 0.29
N ALA A 90 1.43 8.26 0.23
CA ALA A 90 1.19 7.43 1.41
C ALA A 90 2.44 7.29 2.28
N TYR A 91 3.62 7.04 1.68
CA TYR A 91 4.88 6.97 2.43
C TYR A 91 5.25 8.28 3.09
N GLN A 92 5.06 9.42 2.41
CA GLN A 92 5.33 10.74 2.99
C GLN A 92 4.43 11.02 4.19
N LYS A 93 3.14 10.67 4.09
CA LYS A 93 2.19 10.80 5.20
C LYS A 93 2.56 9.89 6.38
N ALA A 94 2.90 8.62 6.11
CA ALA A 94 3.38 7.71 7.15
C ALA A 94 4.67 8.24 7.81
N TYR A 95 5.64 8.68 7.01
CA TYR A 95 6.89 9.24 7.53
C TYR A 95 6.64 10.46 8.43
N ASN A 96 5.74 11.35 8.05
CA ASN A 96 5.42 12.54 8.85
C ASN A 96 4.73 12.20 10.19
N LEU A 97 3.92 11.13 10.23
CA LEU A 97 3.26 10.69 11.45
C LEU A 97 4.22 9.99 12.44
N ASN A 98 5.16 9.19 11.94
CA ASN A 98 6.11 8.49 12.80
C ASN A 98 7.44 8.21 12.08
N LYS A 99 8.34 9.21 12.11
CA LYS A 99 9.69 9.12 11.53
C LYS A 99 10.49 7.97 12.14
N ASP A 100 10.44 7.85 13.46
CA ASP A 100 11.23 6.88 14.22
C ASP A 100 10.80 5.44 13.99
N GLY A 101 9.50 5.22 13.75
CA GLY A 101 8.94 3.93 13.38
C GLY A 101 9.22 3.58 11.92
N PHE A 102 9.20 4.57 11.04
CA PHE A 102 9.34 4.37 9.60
C PHE A 102 10.64 3.68 9.23
N TRP A 103 11.76 4.09 9.81
CA TRP A 103 13.07 3.50 9.51
C TRP A 103 13.27 2.12 10.15
N LYS A 104 12.47 1.73 11.16
CA LYS A 104 12.60 0.44 11.83
C LYS A 104 12.04 -0.71 10.99
N VAL A 105 11.27 -0.40 9.95
CA VAL A 105 10.69 -1.38 9.03
C VAL A 105 11.49 -1.33 7.71
N PRO A 106 12.39 -2.28 7.45
CA PRO A 106 13.26 -2.24 6.27
C PRO A 106 12.51 -2.18 4.94
N ALA A 107 11.36 -2.86 4.86
CA ALA A 107 10.49 -2.85 3.69
C ALA A 107 10.01 -1.43 3.34
N SER A 108 9.80 -0.56 4.33
CA SER A 108 9.29 0.80 4.12
C SER A 108 10.33 1.69 3.43
N TYR A 109 11.59 1.58 3.85
CA TYR A 109 12.70 2.31 3.22
C TYR A 109 12.99 1.78 1.82
N PHE A 110 12.98 0.44 1.65
CA PHE A 110 13.09 -0.18 0.34
C PHE A 110 11.99 0.32 -0.61
N GLY A 111 10.74 0.29 -0.17
CA GLY A 111 9.60 0.75 -0.95
C GLY A 111 9.71 2.21 -1.38
N LEU A 112 10.04 3.10 -0.44
CA LEU A 112 10.24 4.52 -0.76
C LEU A 112 11.41 4.74 -1.74
N GLY A 113 12.50 3.99 -1.58
CA GLY A 113 13.63 4.00 -2.51
C GLY A 113 13.22 3.58 -3.93
N MET A 114 12.39 2.54 -4.07
CA MET A 114 11.86 2.11 -5.36
C MET A 114 10.98 3.18 -6.02
N VAL A 115 10.17 3.88 -5.24
CA VAL A 115 9.33 4.98 -5.74
C VAL A 115 10.19 6.14 -6.25
N TYR A 116 11.22 6.56 -5.50
CA TYR A 116 12.12 7.61 -5.96
C TYR A 116 12.94 7.19 -7.17
N PHE A 117 13.40 5.95 -7.22
CA PHE A 117 14.10 5.42 -8.39
C PHE A 117 13.21 5.47 -9.63
N HIS A 118 11.93 5.09 -9.51
CA HIS A 118 10.96 5.20 -10.59
C HIS A 118 10.85 6.66 -11.08
N PHE A 119 10.53 7.62 -10.21
CA PHE A 119 10.38 9.01 -10.65
C PHE A 119 11.66 9.58 -11.28
N LYS A 120 12.83 9.29 -10.69
CA LYS A 120 14.11 9.73 -11.26
C LYS A 120 14.42 9.10 -12.62
N ALA A 121 14.00 7.87 -12.86
CA ALA A 121 14.20 7.18 -14.13
C ALA A 121 13.33 7.74 -15.28
N PHE A 122 12.21 8.39 -14.96
CA PHE A 122 11.26 8.95 -15.93
C PHE A 122 11.30 10.49 -16.03
N GLU A 123 12.16 11.16 -15.26
CA GLU A 123 12.45 12.61 -15.37
C GLU A 123 13.63 12.94 -16.34
N MET A 124 14.09 11.96 -17.13
CA MET A 124 15.10 12.14 -18.19
C MET A 124 14.52 12.10 -19.60
#